data_AF-A0A5D2G5U8-F1
#
_entry.id   AF-A0A5D2G5U8-F1
#
_cell.length_a   1.000
_cell.length_b   1.000
_cell.length_c   1.000
_cell.angle_alpha   90.00
_cell.angle_beta   90.00
_cell.angle_gamma   90.00
#
_symmetry.space_group_name_H-M   'P 1'
#
loop_
_entity.id
_entity.type
_entity.pdbx_description
1 polymer ?
#
loop_
_entity_poly.entity_id
_entity_poly.type
_entity_poly.pdbx_seq_one_letter_code
_entity_poly.pdbx_strand_id
1 'polypeptide(L)'
;MEMRAKQDIEIGDDITPPLLPLSFSLHDSFLSSHCSSCFSPLSFPPLPHHHGPLYCSAACSSSHSPISSSSAESFLPLTCPRSSDLRTALRLLLSLPSTCPHLHRFTNGLLTNYLKLTSSPDFAAQIRQGAIAMAAARKLRKGLSLDQGDDVLLEEAVLCLVVTNAVEVQDESGRSLGIAVYDPSFSWINHSCSPNACYRFIVSPPNATSFGEDSGSALRIVASISEENFGVCSCSEYDKGTEGYKYGPKIMVRSIKRIKKGEEVCVSYTDLLQPKSMHCVSFNFG
;
A
#
# COMPACT_ATOMS: atom_id res chain seq x y z
N MET A 1 -7.55 -1.49 -15.99
CA MET A 1 -6.42 -0.53 -16.06
C MET A 1 -5.19 -1.38 -16.28
N GLU A 2 -4.26 -0.97 -17.13
CA GLU A 2 -3.07 -1.77 -17.44
C GLU A 2 -1.86 -0.85 -17.64
N MET A 3 -0.67 -1.33 -17.28
CA MET A 3 0.59 -0.63 -17.49
C MET A 3 1.30 -1.22 -18.70
N ARG A 4 1.66 -0.38 -19.68
CA ARG A 4 2.35 -0.79 -20.90
C ARG A 4 3.73 -0.17 -20.99
N ALA A 5 4.67 -0.86 -21.63
CA ALA A 5 6.02 -0.37 -21.82
C ALA A 5 6.06 0.83 -22.80
N LYS A 6 6.72 1.93 -22.43
CA LYS A 6 6.90 3.12 -23.27
C LYS A 6 7.92 2.90 -24.40
N GLN A 7 8.81 1.94 -24.21
CA GLN A 7 9.94 1.60 -25.07
C GLN A 7 10.24 0.10 -24.95
N ASP A 8 11.15 -0.41 -25.79
CA ASP A 8 11.69 -1.75 -25.61
C ASP A 8 12.51 -1.82 -24.31
N ILE A 9 12.34 -2.90 -23.54
CA ILE A 9 13.00 -3.14 -22.26
C ILE A 9 13.73 -4.48 -22.36
N GLU A 10 15.05 -4.46 -22.13
CA GLU A 10 15.88 -5.67 -22.11
C GLU A 10 15.68 -6.46 -20.81
N ILE A 11 16.15 -7.71 -20.78
CA ILE A 11 16.06 -8.55 -19.58
C ILE A 11 16.96 -7.99 -18.48
N GLY A 12 16.43 -7.86 -17.26
CA GLY A 12 17.18 -7.39 -16.09
C GLY A 12 17.18 -5.87 -15.92
N ASP A 13 16.52 -5.13 -16.80
CA ASP A 13 16.38 -3.69 -16.74
C ASP A 13 15.33 -3.26 -15.69
N ASP A 14 15.63 -2.16 -15.00
CA ASP A 14 14.68 -1.53 -14.09
C ASP A 14 13.60 -0.78 -14.90
N ILE A 15 12.34 -1.12 -14.62
CA ILE A 15 11.15 -0.59 -15.28
C ILE A 15 10.69 0.69 -14.59
N THR A 16 10.82 0.74 -13.26
CA THR A 16 10.46 1.89 -12.42
C THR A 16 11.68 2.36 -11.63
N PRO A 17 11.72 3.64 -11.22
CA PRO A 17 12.54 4.04 -10.09
C PRO A 17 12.02 3.35 -8.81
N PRO A 18 12.78 3.42 -7.69
CA PRO A 18 12.26 3.09 -6.37
C PRO A 18 11.06 3.96 -6.01
N LEU A 19 9.86 3.37 -6.07
CA LEU A 19 8.59 4.04 -5.78
C LEU A 19 8.34 4.05 -4.28
N LEU A 20 7.94 5.21 -3.75
CA LEU A 20 7.52 5.35 -2.36
C LEU A 20 6.06 4.91 -2.20
N PRO A 21 5.70 4.32 -1.05
CA PRO A 21 4.32 3.94 -0.77
C PRO A 21 3.44 5.17 -0.48
N LEU A 22 2.17 5.09 -0.88
CA LEU A 22 1.12 6.02 -0.47
C LEU A 22 0.77 5.86 1.02
N SER A 23 0.76 4.61 1.50
CA SER A 23 0.55 4.26 2.90
C SER A 23 1.13 2.89 3.17
N PHE A 24 1.59 2.64 4.40
CA PHE A 24 2.20 1.37 4.79
C PHE A 24 2.13 1.19 6.30
N SER A 25 2.35 -0.05 6.77
CA SER A 25 2.36 -0.39 8.20
C SER A 25 3.06 -1.73 8.45
N LEU A 26 3.87 -1.82 9.52
CA LEU A 26 4.45 -3.09 9.98
C LEU A 26 3.36 -4.05 10.46
N HIS A 27 3.57 -5.36 10.35
CA HIS A 27 2.80 -6.35 11.10
C HIS A 27 3.06 -6.20 12.60
N ASP A 28 2.08 -6.60 13.43
CA ASP A 28 2.17 -6.42 14.90
C ASP A 28 3.40 -7.09 15.52
N SER A 29 3.78 -8.25 14.98
CA SER A 29 4.97 -9.01 15.40
C SER A 29 6.29 -8.24 15.26
N PHE A 30 6.33 -7.21 14.41
CA PHE A 30 7.53 -6.42 14.13
C PHE A 30 7.51 -5.02 14.74
N LEU A 31 6.41 -4.60 15.38
CA LEU A 31 6.30 -3.26 15.97
C LEU A 31 7.33 -2.99 17.07
N SER A 32 7.73 -4.03 17.81
CA SER A 32 8.72 -3.92 18.90
C SER A 32 10.17 -4.10 18.44
N SER A 33 10.41 -4.53 17.20
CA SER A 33 11.74 -4.92 16.71
C SER A 33 12.21 -4.16 15.48
N HIS A 34 11.31 -3.48 14.76
CA HIS A 34 11.63 -2.77 13.51
C HIS A 34 11.21 -1.30 13.58
N CYS A 35 11.91 -0.49 12.80
CA CYS A 35 11.56 0.91 12.60
C CYS A 35 10.21 1.02 11.89
N SER A 36 9.24 1.69 12.51
CA SER A 36 7.90 1.89 11.95
C SER A 36 7.89 2.75 10.68
N SER A 37 8.96 3.49 10.40
CA SER A 37 9.10 4.34 9.21
C SER A 37 9.80 3.64 8.05
N CYS A 38 10.97 3.03 8.27
CA CYS A 38 11.79 2.47 7.18
C CYS A 38 11.85 0.95 7.16
N PHE A 39 11.17 0.28 8.10
CA PHE A 39 11.11 -1.18 8.28
C PHE A 39 12.46 -1.85 8.56
N SER A 40 13.53 -1.09 8.83
CA SER A 40 14.81 -1.66 9.20
C SER A 40 14.79 -2.20 10.63
N PRO A 41 15.49 -3.32 10.92
CA PRO A 41 15.58 -3.86 12.27
C PRO A 41 16.27 -2.87 13.21
N LEU A 42 15.83 -2.85 14.47
CA LEU A 42 16.40 -2.00 15.52
C LEU A 42 17.49 -2.77 16.25
N SER A 43 18.67 -2.17 16.40
CA SER A 43 19.81 -2.78 17.11
C SER A 43 19.55 -2.98 18.60
N PHE A 44 18.68 -2.15 19.19
CA PHE A 44 18.31 -2.20 20.60
C PHE A 44 16.78 -2.04 20.71
N PRO A 45 16.01 -3.15 20.67
CA PRO A 45 14.58 -3.06 20.94
C PRO A 45 14.38 -2.52 22.37
N PRO A 46 13.55 -1.48 22.55
CA PRO A 46 13.33 -0.90 23.87
C PRO A 46 12.55 -1.86 24.77
N LEU A 47 12.44 -1.52 26.06
CA LEU A 47 11.77 -2.37 27.05
C LEU A 47 10.37 -2.82 26.59
N PRO A 48 9.90 -4.00 27.04
CA PRO A 48 8.65 -4.67 26.58
C PRO A 48 7.34 -3.89 26.82
N HIS A 49 7.38 -2.64 27.29
CA HIS A 49 6.22 -1.81 27.63
C HIS A 49 6.11 -0.53 26.80
N HIS A 50 6.87 -0.39 25.70
CA HIS A 50 6.65 0.72 24.77
C HIS A 50 5.43 0.44 23.89
N HIS A 51 4.35 1.21 24.12
CA HIS A 51 3.08 1.11 23.40
C HIS A 51 2.99 2.03 22.17
N GLY A 52 4.12 2.34 21.53
CA GLY A 52 4.19 3.31 20.44
C GLY A 52 5.14 2.90 19.32
N PRO A 53 5.10 3.60 18.17
CA PRO A 53 5.97 3.33 17.04
C PRO A 53 7.44 3.56 17.42
N LEU A 54 8.31 2.70 16.92
CA LEU A 54 9.74 2.77 17.16
C LEU A 54 10.47 3.28 15.91
N TYR A 55 11.58 3.99 16.11
CA TYR A 55 12.31 4.63 15.02
C TYR A 55 13.82 4.41 15.16
N CYS A 56 14.49 4.11 14.04
CA CYS A 56 15.94 3.94 14.01
C CYS A 56 16.72 5.26 14.00
N SER A 57 16.05 6.40 13.75
CA SER A 57 16.67 7.71 13.66
C SER A 57 15.66 8.85 13.88
N ALA A 58 16.17 10.04 14.21
CA ALA A 58 15.36 11.25 14.27
C ALA A 58 14.68 11.56 12.93
N ALA A 59 15.35 11.33 11.79
CA ALA A 59 14.77 11.53 10.46
C ALA A 59 13.53 10.65 10.23
N CYS A 60 13.61 9.36 10.58
CA CYS A 60 12.47 8.45 10.54
C CYS A 60 11.33 8.89 11.47
N SER A 61 11.67 9.29 12.70
CA SER A 61 10.68 9.76 13.67
C SER A 61 9.97 11.03 13.17
N SER A 62 10.71 12.04 12.75
CA SER A 62 10.17 13.31 12.26
C SER A 62 9.29 13.15 11.03
N SER A 63 9.62 12.20 10.13
CA SER A 63 8.81 11.97 8.92
C SER A 63 7.52 11.18 9.19
N HIS A 64 7.52 10.23 10.13
CA HIS A 64 6.40 9.28 10.28
C HIS A 64 5.53 9.55 11.52
N SER A 65 6.11 10.07 12.61
CA SER A 65 5.38 10.33 13.86
C SER A 65 4.17 11.28 13.71
N PRO A 66 4.22 12.37 12.91
CA PRO A 66 3.06 13.23 12.71
C PRO A 66 1.87 12.51 12.07
N ILE A 67 2.15 11.58 11.15
CA ILE A 67 1.14 10.78 10.44
C ILE A 67 0.55 9.74 11.39
N SER A 68 1.39 8.99 12.10
CA SER A 68 0.97 8.00 13.10
C SER A 68 0.11 8.62 14.21
N SER A 69 0.53 9.78 14.73
CA SER A 69 -0.24 10.51 15.75
C SER A 69 -1.57 11.05 15.20
N SER A 70 -1.62 11.34 13.90
CA SER A 70 -2.81 11.88 13.25
C SER A 70 -3.79 10.80 12.77
N SER A 71 -3.33 9.57 12.50
CA SER A 71 -4.18 8.54 11.88
C SER A 71 -5.24 8.00 12.84
N ALA A 72 -5.13 8.30 14.14
CA ALA A 72 -5.90 7.69 15.23
C ALA A 72 -5.60 6.19 15.44
N GLU A 73 -4.53 5.67 14.86
CA GLU A 73 -4.17 4.25 14.99
C GLU A 73 -3.90 3.78 16.42
N SER A 74 -3.46 4.69 17.31
CA SER A 74 -3.26 4.38 18.73
C SER A 74 -4.56 4.07 19.48
N PHE A 75 -5.71 4.40 18.89
CA PHE A 75 -7.04 4.10 19.42
C PHE A 75 -7.64 2.82 18.82
N LEU A 76 -6.93 2.13 17.93
CA LEU A 76 -7.37 0.82 17.43
C LEU A 76 -7.24 -0.24 18.53
N PRO A 77 -8.20 -1.19 18.63
CA PRO A 77 -8.07 -2.32 19.53
C PRO A 77 -6.86 -3.18 19.16
N LEU A 78 -5.97 -3.47 20.11
CA LEU A 78 -4.81 -4.35 19.92
C LEU A 78 -5.17 -5.79 19.50
N THR A 79 -6.42 -6.21 19.76
CA THR A 79 -6.93 -7.53 19.41
C THR A 79 -7.65 -7.57 18.06
N CYS A 80 -7.60 -6.47 17.29
CA CYS A 80 -8.32 -6.41 16.02
C CYS A 80 -7.61 -7.27 14.95
N PRO A 81 -8.31 -8.21 14.29
CA PRO A 81 -7.79 -8.86 13.09
C PRO A 81 -7.42 -7.82 12.04
N ARG A 82 -6.38 -8.06 11.24
CA ARG A 82 -5.90 -7.13 10.19
C ARG A 82 -5.50 -5.74 10.72
N SER A 83 -4.88 -5.71 11.90
CA SER A 83 -4.37 -4.47 12.51
C SER A 83 -3.43 -3.68 11.58
N SER A 84 -2.62 -4.35 10.74
CA SER A 84 -1.80 -3.75 9.69
C SER A 84 -2.63 -3.00 8.64
N ASP A 85 -3.71 -3.62 8.17
CA ASP A 85 -4.63 -3.07 7.17
C ASP A 85 -5.37 -1.87 7.70
N LEU A 86 -5.90 -1.95 8.93
CA LEU A 86 -6.59 -0.84 9.58
C LEU A 86 -5.66 0.35 9.81
N ARG A 87 -4.42 0.11 10.27
CA ARG A 87 -3.40 1.16 10.42
C ARG A 87 -3.08 1.81 9.07
N THR A 88 -2.87 1.00 8.03
CA THR A 88 -2.59 1.48 6.67
C THR A 88 -3.76 2.29 6.11
N ALA A 89 -4.99 1.84 6.33
CA ALA A 89 -6.22 2.51 5.88
C ALA A 89 -6.45 3.85 6.61
N LEU A 90 -6.26 3.87 7.94
CA LEU A 90 -6.35 5.10 8.74
C LEU A 90 -5.31 6.15 8.33
N ARG A 91 -4.08 5.73 8.04
CA ARG A 91 -3.02 6.61 7.52
C ARG A 91 -3.39 7.15 6.14
N LEU A 92 -3.93 6.29 5.26
CA LEU A 92 -4.35 6.69 3.93
C LEU A 92 -5.47 7.72 4.01
N LEU A 93 -6.45 7.55 4.90
CA LEU A 93 -7.53 8.53 5.14
C LEU A 93 -7.04 9.96 5.45
N LEU A 94 -5.83 10.14 5.97
CA LEU A 94 -5.26 11.48 6.22
C LEU A 94 -4.87 12.20 4.94
N SER A 95 -4.50 11.45 3.90
CA SER A 95 -4.14 11.99 2.59
C SER A 95 -5.36 12.30 1.73
N LEU A 96 -6.56 11.90 2.15
CA LEU A 96 -7.77 12.12 1.39
C LEU A 96 -8.39 13.49 1.68
N PRO A 97 -8.88 14.20 0.64
CA PRO A 97 -9.60 15.44 0.84
C PRO A 97 -10.89 15.18 1.64
N SER A 98 -11.15 16.04 2.62
CA SER A 98 -12.26 15.93 3.60
C SER A 98 -13.68 15.88 3.00
N THR A 99 -13.81 16.09 1.68
CA THR A 99 -15.09 16.24 0.96
C THR A 99 -15.02 15.54 -0.39
N CYS A 100 -15.08 14.21 -0.41
CA CYS A 100 -15.35 13.47 -1.65
C CYS A 100 -16.72 12.77 -1.53
N PRO A 101 -17.77 13.25 -2.22
CA PRO A 101 -19.10 12.64 -2.16
C PRO A 101 -19.25 11.38 -3.03
N HIS A 102 -18.18 10.90 -3.67
CA HIS A 102 -18.24 9.77 -4.60
C HIS A 102 -17.19 8.70 -4.26
N LEU A 103 -17.64 7.62 -3.61
CA LEU A 103 -16.88 6.40 -3.31
C LEU A 103 -16.08 5.84 -4.51
N HIS A 104 -16.55 6.10 -5.74
CA HIS A 104 -15.93 5.63 -6.99
C HIS A 104 -14.82 6.53 -7.55
N ARG A 105 -14.73 7.79 -7.11
CA ARG A 105 -13.72 8.77 -7.59
C ARG A 105 -12.58 8.95 -6.55
N PHE A 106 -12.56 8.09 -5.55
CA PHE A 106 -12.03 8.32 -4.21
C PHE A 106 -10.53 8.06 -4.07
N THR A 107 -9.85 7.60 -5.13
CA THR A 107 -8.72 6.68 -4.94
C THR A 107 -7.53 6.87 -5.89
N ASN A 108 -7.29 8.05 -6.48
CA ASN A 108 -6.22 8.21 -7.48
C ASN A 108 -6.29 7.15 -8.61
N GLY A 109 -7.48 6.58 -8.85
CA GLY A 109 -7.71 5.48 -9.77
C GLY A 109 -7.33 4.07 -9.26
N LEU A 110 -7.08 3.87 -7.96
CA LEU A 110 -6.93 2.54 -7.36
C LEU A 110 -8.27 1.83 -7.16
N LEU A 111 -8.27 0.51 -7.27
CA LEU A 111 -9.50 -0.31 -7.20
C LEU A 111 -9.90 -0.56 -5.74
N THR A 112 -11.17 -0.37 -5.40
CA THR A 112 -11.67 -0.80 -4.07
C THR A 112 -12.16 -2.24 -4.09
N ASN A 113 -12.65 -2.74 -5.23
CA ASN A 113 -13.39 -4.00 -5.33
C ASN A 113 -14.53 -4.15 -4.31
N TYR A 114 -15.12 -3.04 -3.86
CA TYR A 114 -16.12 -3.02 -2.79
C TYR A 114 -17.26 -4.01 -3.00
N LEU A 115 -17.91 -3.99 -4.18
CA LEU A 115 -19.03 -4.89 -4.50
C LEU A 115 -18.63 -6.38 -4.45
N LYS A 116 -17.39 -6.69 -4.84
CA LYS A 116 -16.88 -8.05 -4.86
C LYS A 116 -16.52 -8.52 -3.46
N LEU A 117 -15.86 -7.68 -2.67
CA LEU A 117 -15.51 -7.98 -1.27
C LEU A 117 -16.74 -8.10 -0.37
N THR A 118 -17.78 -7.29 -0.63
CA THR A 118 -19.04 -7.32 0.13
C THR A 118 -20.04 -8.38 -0.35
N SER A 119 -19.76 -9.06 -1.46
CA SER A 119 -20.61 -10.16 -1.95
C SER A 119 -20.52 -11.43 -1.10
N SER A 120 -19.39 -11.63 -0.40
CA SER A 120 -19.22 -12.73 0.55
C SER A 120 -19.62 -12.27 1.96
N PRO A 121 -20.57 -12.94 2.65
CA PRO A 121 -21.03 -12.52 3.98
C PRO A 121 -19.92 -12.40 5.02
N ASP A 122 -18.97 -13.35 5.02
CA ASP A 122 -17.87 -13.37 5.98
C ASP A 122 -16.91 -12.21 5.75
N PHE A 123 -16.55 -11.93 4.49
CA PHE A 123 -15.71 -10.79 4.15
C PHE A 123 -16.43 -9.47 4.39
N ALA A 124 -17.71 -9.36 4.04
CA ALA A 124 -18.52 -8.18 4.30
C ALA A 124 -18.57 -7.85 5.80
N ALA A 125 -18.79 -8.85 6.65
CA ALA A 125 -18.77 -8.68 8.10
C ALA A 125 -17.41 -8.22 8.61
N GLN A 126 -16.31 -8.79 8.10
CA GLN A 126 -14.95 -8.36 8.47
C GLN A 126 -14.65 -6.92 8.05
N ILE A 127 -14.98 -6.54 6.81
CA ILE A 127 -14.80 -5.17 6.31
C ILE A 127 -15.60 -4.19 7.17
N ARG A 128 -16.87 -4.49 7.43
CA ARG A 128 -17.75 -3.65 8.24
C ARG A 128 -17.24 -3.50 9.68
N GLN A 129 -16.79 -4.59 10.30
CA GLN A 129 -16.23 -4.55 11.65
C GLN A 129 -14.94 -3.72 11.72
N GLY A 130 -14.07 -3.84 10.71
CA GLY A 130 -12.87 -3.01 10.58
C GLY A 130 -13.22 -1.53 10.39
N ALA A 131 -14.20 -1.23 9.55
CA ALA A 131 -14.67 0.11 9.30
C ALA A 131 -15.27 0.77 10.56
N ILE A 132 -16.07 0.03 11.34
CA ILE A 132 -16.57 0.48 12.64
C ILE A 132 -15.41 0.78 13.60
N ALA A 133 -14.39 -0.07 13.65
CA ALA A 133 -13.22 0.17 14.50
C ALA A 133 -12.44 1.42 14.08
N MET A 134 -12.26 1.63 12.77
CA MET A 134 -11.63 2.83 12.22
C MET A 134 -12.43 4.10 12.55
N ALA A 135 -13.75 4.08 12.36
CA ALA A 135 -14.63 5.21 12.67
C ALA A 135 -14.60 5.55 14.16
N ALA A 136 -14.68 4.53 15.03
CA ALA A 136 -14.57 4.69 16.48
C ALA A 136 -13.22 5.29 16.89
N ALA A 137 -12.11 4.81 16.33
CA ALA A 137 -10.78 5.36 16.59
C ALA A 137 -10.69 6.85 16.22
N ARG A 138 -11.21 7.24 15.04
CA ARG A 138 -11.27 8.64 14.59
C ARG A 138 -12.13 9.51 15.51
N LYS A 139 -13.26 9.00 15.99
CA LYS A 139 -14.13 9.70 16.96
C LYS A 139 -13.44 9.92 18.30
N LEU A 140 -12.82 8.87 18.85
CA LEU A 140 -12.07 8.92 20.10
C LEU A 140 -10.94 9.96 20.04
N ARG A 141 -10.18 9.99 18.94
CA ARG A 141 -9.16 11.02 18.72
C ARG A 141 -9.71 12.45 18.77
N LYS A 142 -10.93 12.67 18.28
CA LYS A 142 -11.62 13.97 18.31
C LYS A 142 -12.36 14.25 19.63
N GLY A 143 -12.37 13.31 20.57
CA GLY A 143 -13.15 13.41 21.81
C GLY A 143 -14.67 13.35 21.61
N LEU A 144 -15.14 12.72 20.52
CA LEU A 144 -16.56 12.60 20.17
C LEU A 144 -17.20 11.33 20.76
N SER A 145 -18.51 11.36 21.02
CA SER A 145 -19.30 10.21 21.48
C SER A 145 -19.33 9.08 20.44
N LEU A 146 -19.28 7.84 20.93
CA LEU A 146 -19.45 6.64 20.11
C LEU A 146 -20.94 6.36 19.83
N ASP A 147 -21.62 7.29 19.17
CA ASP A 147 -23.00 7.04 18.73
C ASP A 147 -23.02 5.99 17.61
N GLN A 148 -23.95 5.04 17.71
CA GLN A 148 -24.02 3.80 16.90
C GLN A 148 -24.58 3.98 15.48
N GLY A 149 -24.85 5.21 15.05
CA GLY A 149 -25.60 5.52 13.83
C GLY A 149 -24.80 6.08 12.65
N ASP A 150 -23.47 6.11 12.73
CA ASP A 150 -22.66 6.74 11.68
C ASP A 150 -22.53 5.87 10.44
N ASP A 151 -22.59 6.54 9.30
CA ASP A 151 -22.22 5.99 8.00
C ASP A 151 -20.71 5.69 7.97
N VAL A 152 -20.35 4.41 7.87
CA VAL A 152 -18.96 3.92 7.80
C VAL A 152 -18.53 3.62 6.36
N LEU A 153 -19.31 4.01 5.35
CA LEU A 153 -19.01 3.76 3.93
C LEU A 153 -17.63 4.28 3.52
N LEU A 154 -17.19 5.39 4.12
CA LEU A 154 -15.87 5.95 3.91
C LEU A 154 -14.77 4.98 4.36
N GLU A 155 -14.84 4.53 5.61
CA GLU A 155 -13.90 3.57 6.19
C GLU A 155 -13.94 2.23 5.45
N GLU A 156 -15.13 1.74 5.06
CA GLU A 156 -15.29 0.53 4.27
C GLU A 156 -14.61 0.67 2.90
N ALA A 157 -14.79 1.80 2.21
CA ALA A 157 -14.17 2.03 0.90
C ALA A 157 -12.65 2.05 0.97
N VAL A 158 -12.07 2.72 1.97
CA VAL A 158 -10.62 2.79 2.13
C VAL A 158 -10.03 1.46 2.60
N LEU A 159 -10.72 0.74 3.48
CA LEU A 159 -10.29 -0.61 3.88
C LEU A 159 -10.33 -1.58 2.69
N CYS A 160 -11.39 -1.53 1.88
CA CYS A 160 -11.49 -2.29 0.63
C CYS A 160 -10.36 -1.96 -0.35
N LEU A 161 -9.97 -0.69 -0.47
CA LEU A 161 -8.80 -0.27 -1.26
C LEU A 161 -7.52 -0.91 -0.74
N VAL A 162 -7.28 -0.85 0.57
CA VAL A 162 -6.06 -1.44 1.17
C VAL A 162 -6.05 -2.94 0.91
N VAL A 163 -7.13 -3.66 1.22
CA VAL A 163 -7.24 -5.11 1.00
C VAL A 163 -7.02 -5.49 -0.48
N THR A 164 -7.41 -4.61 -1.41
CA THR A 164 -7.29 -4.87 -2.85
C THR A 164 -5.90 -4.61 -3.41
N ASN A 165 -5.21 -3.56 -2.95
CA ASN A 165 -3.99 -3.06 -3.60
C ASN A 165 -2.74 -3.18 -2.73
N ALA A 166 -2.87 -3.50 -1.44
CA ALA A 166 -1.70 -3.64 -0.58
C ALA A 166 -0.87 -4.86 -0.99
N VAL A 167 0.45 -4.70 -0.95
CA VAL A 167 1.42 -5.79 -1.10
C VAL A 167 2.14 -6.06 0.20
N GLU A 168 2.46 -7.33 0.43
CA GLU A 168 3.27 -7.79 1.55
C GLU A 168 4.74 -7.34 1.33
N VAL A 169 5.22 -6.46 2.20
CA VAL A 169 6.60 -5.99 2.21
C VAL A 169 7.46 -7.07 2.83
N GLN A 170 8.40 -7.61 2.06
CA GLN A 170 9.28 -8.68 2.50
C GLN A 170 10.73 -8.21 2.66
N ASP A 171 11.44 -8.82 3.60
CA ASP A 171 12.89 -8.69 3.71
C ASP A 171 13.64 -9.58 2.70
N GLU A 172 14.98 -9.51 2.71
CA GLU A 172 15.84 -10.28 1.81
C GLU A 172 15.71 -11.81 1.97
N SER A 173 15.18 -12.26 3.12
CA SER A 173 14.91 -13.68 3.38
C SER A 173 13.49 -14.12 3.00
N GLY A 174 12.68 -13.21 2.42
CA GLY A 174 11.29 -13.46 2.06
C GLY A 174 10.32 -13.40 3.24
N ARG A 175 10.75 -12.94 4.41
CA ARG A 175 9.86 -12.81 5.57
C ARG A 175 9.01 -11.55 5.40
N SER A 176 7.68 -11.69 5.52
CA SER A 176 6.79 -10.53 5.52
C SER A 176 6.97 -9.71 6.79
N LEU A 177 7.28 -8.42 6.62
CA LEU A 177 7.46 -7.43 7.68
C LEU A 177 6.19 -6.60 7.92
N GLY A 178 5.35 -6.44 6.90
CA GLY A 178 4.20 -5.54 6.92
C GLY A 178 3.58 -5.40 5.54
N ILE A 179 2.73 -4.39 5.36
CA ILE A 179 2.04 -4.13 4.10
C ILE A 179 2.28 -2.70 3.61
N ALA A 180 2.17 -2.49 2.31
CA ALA A 180 2.26 -1.17 1.68
C ALA A 180 1.31 -1.05 0.49
N VAL A 181 0.70 0.13 0.32
CA VAL A 181 -0.08 0.53 -0.85
C VAL A 181 0.74 1.53 -1.65
N TYR A 182 0.86 1.30 -2.95
CA TYR A 182 1.58 2.18 -3.87
C TYR A 182 0.62 2.89 -4.82
N ASP A 183 1.12 3.92 -5.48
CA ASP A 183 0.37 4.67 -6.47
C ASP A 183 0.11 3.86 -7.77
N PRO A 184 -0.67 4.39 -8.71
CA PRO A 184 -0.96 3.72 -9.98
C PRO A 184 0.26 3.25 -10.78
N SER A 185 1.43 3.87 -10.60
CA SER A 185 2.67 3.47 -11.28
C SER A 185 3.09 2.04 -10.96
N PHE A 186 2.66 1.51 -9.80
CA PHE A 186 2.82 0.10 -9.45
C PHE A 186 1.47 -0.63 -9.43
N SER A 187 0.46 -0.06 -8.80
CA SER A 187 -0.80 -0.77 -8.51
C SER A 187 -1.66 -1.07 -9.75
N TRP A 188 -1.31 -0.54 -10.93
CA TRP A 188 -1.97 -0.88 -12.21
C TRP A 188 -1.22 -1.94 -13.02
N ILE A 189 -0.09 -2.46 -12.51
CA ILE A 189 0.63 -3.57 -13.14
C ILE A 189 -0.15 -4.85 -12.85
N ASN A 190 -0.75 -5.45 -13.87
CA ASN A 190 -1.65 -6.59 -13.72
C ASN A 190 -0.93 -7.89 -13.34
N HIS A 191 -1.72 -8.86 -12.88
CA HIS A 191 -1.27 -10.21 -12.64
C HIS A 191 -1.07 -11.00 -13.94
N SER A 192 -0.01 -11.80 -14.00
CA SER A 192 0.12 -12.92 -14.93
C SER A 192 0.77 -14.12 -14.24
N CYS A 193 0.29 -15.34 -14.54
CA CYS A 193 0.94 -16.58 -14.11
C CYS A 193 2.23 -16.88 -14.89
N SER A 194 2.52 -16.13 -15.96
CA SER A 194 3.79 -16.16 -16.70
C SER A 194 4.31 -14.73 -16.87
N PRO A 195 4.65 -14.05 -15.76
CA PRO A 195 4.94 -12.63 -15.77
C PRO A 195 6.17 -12.31 -16.64
N ASN A 196 6.25 -11.07 -17.11
CA ASN A 196 7.42 -10.54 -17.82
C ASN A 196 8.24 -9.57 -16.95
N ALA A 197 7.73 -9.21 -15.77
CA ALA A 197 8.42 -8.45 -14.75
C ALA A 197 8.29 -9.08 -13.35
N CYS A 198 9.19 -8.70 -12.46
CA CYS A 198 9.11 -8.94 -11.02
C CYS A 198 9.36 -7.64 -10.26
N TYR A 199 9.18 -7.65 -8.95
CA TYR A 199 9.49 -6.49 -8.11
C TYR A 199 10.29 -6.91 -6.88
N ARG A 200 11.00 -5.94 -6.30
CA ARG A 200 11.74 -6.10 -5.05
C ARG A 200 11.53 -4.90 -4.15
N PHE A 201 11.61 -5.13 -2.84
CA PHE A 201 11.57 -4.07 -1.84
C PHE A 201 12.97 -3.53 -1.54
N ILE A 202 13.03 -2.26 -1.20
CA ILE A 202 14.21 -1.59 -0.67
C ILE A 202 13.82 -1.02 0.68
N VAL A 203 14.31 -1.70 1.72
CA VAL A 203 14.06 -1.41 3.14
C VAL A 203 15.40 -0.96 3.72
N SER A 204 15.58 0.34 3.94
CA SER A 204 16.87 0.86 4.40
C SER A 204 16.70 2.14 5.23
N PRO A 205 17.54 2.35 6.27
CA PRO A 205 17.57 3.62 6.99
C PRO A 205 17.97 4.79 6.06
N PRO A 206 17.53 6.02 6.38
CA PRO A 206 17.84 7.24 5.60
C PRO A 206 19.33 7.44 5.26
N ASN A 207 20.23 6.97 6.14
CA ASN A 207 21.67 7.21 6.04
C ASN A 207 22.46 5.97 5.57
N ALA A 208 21.79 4.84 5.30
CA ALA A 208 22.45 3.59 4.91
C ALA A 208 22.61 3.45 3.39
N THR A 209 21.89 4.25 2.61
CA THR A 209 22.01 4.24 1.16
C THR A 209 23.18 5.10 0.72
N SER A 210 24.33 4.44 0.48
CA SER A 210 25.41 4.92 -0.38
C SER A 210 25.17 4.59 -1.86
N PHE A 211 23.96 4.12 -2.20
CA PHE A 211 23.50 4.20 -3.59
C PHE A 211 23.44 5.68 -3.90
N GLY A 212 24.14 6.10 -4.95
CA GLY A 212 24.04 7.46 -5.44
C GLY A 212 22.57 7.84 -5.55
N GLU A 213 22.28 9.13 -5.58
CA GLU A 213 21.09 9.60 -6.26
C GLU A 213 21.12 9.01 -7.69
N ASP A 214 20.63 7.78 -7.87
CA ASP A 214 20.43 7.13 -9.16
C ASP A 214 19.24 7.86 -9.77
N SER A 215 19.55 9.07 -10.21
CA SER A 215 18.79 9.94 -11.08
C SER A 215 18.69 9.33 -12.49
N GLY A 216 18.56 8.00 -12.60
CA GLY A 216 18.81 7.25 -13.82
C GLY A 216 17.64 6.46 -14.38
N SER A 217 16.80 5.82 -13.55
CA SER A 217 15.66 5.05 -14.08
C SER A 217 14.40 5.90 -14.14
N ALA A 218 14.19 6.55 -15.29
CA ALA A 218 12.89 7.13 -15.61
C ALA A 218 11.80 6.05 -15.61
N LEU A 219 10.57 6.41 -15.25
CA LEU A 219 9.42 5.51 -15.33
C LEU A 219 9.19 5.05 -16.78
N ARG A 220 9.54 3.80 -17.10
CA ARG A 220 9.51 3.23 -18.47
C ARG A 220 8.16 2.63 -18.86
N ILE A 221 7.16 2.78 -18.01
CA ILE A 221 5.78 2.32 -18.22
C ILE A 221 4.82 3.49 -18.21
N VAL A 222 3.70 3.32 -18.90
CA VAL A 222 2.59 4.27 -18.99
C VAL A 222 1.29 3.53 -18.82
N ALA A 223 0.31 4.20 -18.21
CA ALA A 223 -1.04 3.68 -18.18
C ALA A 223 -1.64 3.61 -19.59
N SER A 224 -2.30 2.51 -19.89
CA SER A 224 -3.24 2.42 -21.00
C SER A 224 -4.67 2.40 -20.44
N ILE A 225 -5.48 3.35 -20.87
CA ILE A 225 -6.87 3.50 -20.46
C ILE A 225 -7.71 3.33 -21.73
N SER A 226 -8.64 2.38 -21.74
CA SER A 226 -9.61 2.26 -22.84
C SER A 226 -10.61 3.42 -22.78
N GLU A 227 -10.93 3.99 -23.94
CA GLU A 227 -11.82 5.15 -24.08
C GLU A 227 -13.27 4.89 -23.60
N GLU A 228 -13.64 3.65 -23.30
CA GLU A 228 -14.99 3.29 -22.83
C GLU A 228 -15.23 3.57 -21.33
N ASN A 229 -14.18 3.90 -20.56
CA ASN A 229 -14.28 4.25 -19.14
C ASN A 229 -13.96 5.74 -18.90
N PHE A 230 -14.74 6.63 -19.49
CA PHE A 230 -14.71 8.08 -19.19
C PHE A 230 -15.19 8.36 -17.74
N GLY A 231 -14.25 8.24 -16.81
CA GLY A 231 -14.39 8.66 -15.41
C GLY A 231 -13.06 8.77 -14.65
N VAL A 232 -11.95 8.39 -15.28
CA VAL A 232 -10.61 8.47 -14.68
C VAL A 232 -10.05 9.85 -14.97
N CYS A 233 -10.00 10.71 -13.95
CA CYS A 233 -9.36 12.02 -14.04
C CYS A 233 -7.91 11.85 -14.51
N SER A 234 -7.46 12.71 -15.42
CA SER A 234 -6.05 12.81 -15.81
C SER A 234 -5.19 12.89 -14.54
N CYS A 235 -4.33 11.90 -14.32
CA CYS A 235 -3.43 11.81 -13.17
C CYS A 235 -2.29 12.86 -13.23
N SER A 236 -2.57 14.04 -13.80
CA SER A 236 -1.62 15.13 -14.00
C SER A 236 -1.71 16.22 -12.92
N GLU A 237 -2.60 16.09 -11.93
CA GLU A 237 -2.81 17.13 -10.89
C GLU A 237 -2.31 16.76 -9.49
N TYR A 238 -1.37 15.81 -9.35
CA TYR A 238 -0.72 15.51 -8.06
C TYR A 238 0.76 15.91 -7.99
N ASP A 239 1.18 16.88 -8.81
CA ASP A 239 2.52 17.49 -8.71
C ASP A 239 2.66 18.55 -7.60
N LYS A 240 1.61 18.82 -6.80
CA LYS A 240 1.69 19.77 -5.68
C LYS A 240 0.94 19.30 -4.43
N GLY A 241 1.70 18.82 -3.45
CA GLY A 241 1.53 19.27 -2.07
C GLY A 241 0.51 18.52 -1.21
N THR A 242 0.72 17.23 -1.01
CA THR A 242 0.76 16.70 0.36
C THR A 242 2.19 16.21 0.54
N GLU A 243 2.94 16.70 1.51
CA GLU A 243 4.28 16.14 1.79
C GLU A 243 4.08 14.66 2.17
N GLY A 244 4.18 13.77 1.18
CA GLY A 244 4.09 12.33 1.36
C GLY A 244 5.23 11.83 2.25
N TYR A 245 5.23 10.52 2.53
CA TYR A 245 6.31 9.91 3.28
C TYR A 245 7.67 10.18 2.61
N LYS A 246 8.63 10.72 3.37
CA LYS A 246 10.02 10.90 2.90
C LYS A 246 10.80 9.58 2.93
N TYR A 247 10.33 8.64 3.76
CA TYR A 247 10.92 7.32 3.97
C TYR A 247 9.82 6.26 4.05
N GLY A 248 10.13 5.05 3.60
CA GLY A 248 9.21 3.93 3.58
C GLY A 248 9.83 2.74 2.87
N PRO A 249 9.20 1.56 2.93
CA PRO A 249 9.58 0.42 2.09
C PRO A 249 9.35 0.79 0.63
N LYS A 250 10.43 1.06 -0.12
CA LYS A 250 10.31 1.39 -1.54
C LYS A 250 10.14 0.12 -2.34
N ILE A 251 9.43 0.21 -3.47
CA ILE A 251 9.28 -0.90 -4.41
C ILE A 251 9.90 -0.54 -5.74
N MET A 252 10.56 -1.50 -6.38
CA MET A 252 11.15 -1.31 -7.69
C MET A 252 10.85 -2.51 -8.58
N VAL A 253 10.38 -2.24 -9.80
CA VAL A 253 10.00 -3.27 -10.77
C VAL A 253 11.13 -3.46 -11.77
N ARG A 254 11.44 -4.72 -12.09
CA ARG A 254 12.49 -5.11 -13.03
C ARG A 254 11.96 -6.15 -14.01
N SER A 255 12.43 -6.09 -15.25
CA SER A 255 12.09 -7.08 -16.27
C SER A 255 12.79 -8.42 -16.00
N ILE A 256 12.05 -9.52 -16.23
CA ILE A 256 12.59 -10.90 -16.23
C ILE A 256 12.53 -11.54 -17.62
N LYS A 257 11.89 -10.85 -18.58
CA LYS A 257 11.82 -11.18 -20.00
C LYS A 257 12.05 -9.89 -20.80
N ARG A 258 12.35 -10.01 -22.10
CA ARG A 258 12.31 -8.85 -23.00
C ARG A 258 10.86 -8.40 -23.12
N ILE A 259 10.62 -7.09 -23.08
CA ILE A 259 9.29 -6.48 -23.20
C ILE A 259 9.35 -5.49 -24.35
N LYS A 260 8.48 -5.65 -25.35
CA LYS A 260 8.41 -4.72 -26.49
C LYS A 260 7.66 -3.45 -26.12
N LYS A 261 7.97 -2.35 -26.79
CA LYS A 261 7.18 -1.11 -26.71
C LYS A 261 5.69 -1.42 -26.94
N GLY A 262 4.83 -0.94 -26.04
CA GLY A 262 3.39 -1.13 -26.07
C GLY A 262 2.92 -2.47 -25.50
N GLU A 263 3.82 -3.41 -25.19
CA GLU A 263 3.47 -4.65 -24.50
C GLU A 263 3.06 -4.36 -23.05
N GLU A 264 2.08 -5.12 -22.55
CA GLU A 264 1.64 -5.03 -21.17
C GLU A 264 2.74 -5.54 -20.23
N VAL A 265 2.95 -4.83 -19.12
CA VAL A 265 3.85 -5.26 -18.05
C VAL A 265 3.01 -5.96 -16.98
N CYS A 266 3.39 -7.19 -16.65
CA CYS A 266 2.70 -8.00 -15.67
C CYS A 266 3.66 -8.59 -14.63
N VAL A 267 3.20 -8.68 -13.39
CA VAL A 267 3.89 -9.33 -12.27
C VAL A 267 3.06 -10.51 -11.76
N SER A 268 3.64 -11.33 -10.87
CA SER A 268 2.83 -12.29 -10.12
C SER A 268 2.33 -11.65 -8.82
N TYR A 269 1.04 -11.81 -8.51
CA TYR A 269 0.46 -11.41 -7.21
C TYR A 269 0.53 -12.56 -6.20
N THR A 270 0.73 -13.77 -6.69
CA THR A 270 0.72 -15.00 -5.91
C THR A 270 2.05 -15.74 -6.04
N ASP A 271 2.31 -16.64 -5.10
CA ASP A 271 3.42 -17.58 -5.22
C ASP A 271 3.13 -18.58 -6.34
N LEU A 272 3.94 -18.54 -7.39
CA LEU A 272 3.82 -19.39 -8.57
C LEU A 272 4.09 -20.87 -8.28
N LEU A 273 4.71 -21.20 -7.14
CA LEU A 273 4.96 -22.57 -6.71
C LEU A 273 3.73 -23.23 -6.06
N GLN A 274 2.69 -22.46 -5.73
CA GLN A 274 1.44 -23.03 -5.27
C GLN A 274 0.72 -23.79 -6.41
N PRO A 275 0.01 -24.90 -6.11
CA PRO A 275 -0.77 -25.60 -7.12
C PRO A 275 -1.81 -24.68 -7.77
N LYS A 276 -2.06 -24.84 -9.08
CA LYS A 276 -3.05 -24.03 -9.82
C LYS A 276 -4.44 -23.99 -9.18
N SER A 277 -4.84 -25.06 -8.48
CA SER A 277 -6.11 -25.11 -7.75
C SER A 277 -6.16 -24.15 -6.54
N MET A 278 -5.01 -23.76 -5.98
CA MET A 278 -4.90 -22.77 -4.89
C MET A 278 -4.74 -21.33 -5.43
N HIS A 279 -4.26 -21.18 -6.67
CA HIS A 279 -4.20 -19.88 -7.36
C HIS A 279 -5.60 -19.29 -7.59
N CYS A 280 -6.56 -20.11 -8.04
CA CYS A 280 -7.96 -19.69 -8.25
C CYS A 280 -8.75 -19.46 -6.95
N VAL A 281 -8.37 -20.10 -5.84
CA VAL A 281 -9.06 -19.93 -4.54
C VAL A 281 -8.60 -18.65 -3.83
N SER A 282 -7.38 -18.19 -4.11
CA SER A 282 -6.81 -17.00 -3.45
C SER A 282 -7.21 -15.70 -4.14
N PHE A 283 -7.36 -15.69 -5.48
CA PHE A 283 -7.73 -14.50 -6.25
C PHE A 283 -8.50 -14.89 -7.53
N ASN A 284 -9.77 -15.27 -7.42
CA ASN A 284 -10.68 -15.20 -8.57
C ASN A 284 -11.05 -13.72 -8.82
N PHE A 285 -10.10 -12.93 -9.30
CA PHE A 285 -10.29 -11.59 -9.86
C PHE A 285 -10.02 -11.61 -11.37
N GLY A 286 -10.79 -12.42 -12.08
CA GLY A 286 -11.20 -12.14 -13.46
C GLY A 286 -12.58 -11.50 -13.47
#